data_AF-A0A084G693-F1
#
_entry.id   AF-A0A084G693-F1
#
_cell.length_a   1.000
_cell.length_b   1.000
_cell.length_c   1.000
_cell.angle_alpha   90.00
_cell.angle_beta   90.00
_cell.angle_gamma   90.00
#
_symmetry.space_group_name_H-M   'P 1'
#
loop_
_entity.id
_entity.type
_entity.pdbx_description
1 polymer ?
#
loop_
_entity_poly.entity_id
_entity_poly.type
_entity_poly.pdbx_seq_one_letter_code
_entity_poly.pdbx_strand_id
1 'polypeptide(L)'
;MSHTVEDLIASHPTNPVERTGHDTTTDKKWTKEFPAITKLAVRTRHGPYAQAVQADFEPALLPLYADDEIRLTERASPPTYRTWKFSTEEDMVNWFHTEVSNVVLGAFTKAPSVLQSSHEKPLADAKADEVVDVAYSIARGRTRTHIVIGEMKRNLIRNRQWQDGNLESSAQKSLSRELRGYAYKYSCPQIFCFDGEYLVLLQFRAMSVNDIKSQDCKVDCWVIPRVNDGGVTLRYALYRFLVQGFRRFQGMIAYPVRLRDIPPYKREWYNGRPLWKIDGTIVAIPFGHRRRVDARYGAFYWSATEESDVPLLTEQGSWVYDTEGLWELDYPLPWEVHPENSHQVLASHSPDQNVTSSMSHEGRATSGSHQTVATSMNPFLIEDDDLYLAN
;
A
#
# COMPACT_ATOMS: atom_id res chain seq x y z
N MET A 1 -4.80 -28.62 -1.79
CA MET A 1 -4.87 -27.71 -2.94
C MET A 1 -3.87 -26.59 -2.71
N SER A 2 -3.10 -26.22 -3.73
CA SER A 2 -2.21 -25.05 -3.68
C SER A 2 -3.07 -23.81 -3.93
N HIS A 3 -3.08 -22.86 -3.01
CA HIS A 3 -3.74 -21.56 -3.21
C HIS A 3 -2.69 -20.52 -3.60
N THR A 4 -3.09 -19.55 -4.42
CA THR A 4 -2.33 -18.32 -4.61
C THR A 4 -2.77 -17.26 -3.60
N VAL A 5 -1.99 -16.20 -3.45
CA VAL A 5 -2.40 -15.01 -2.70
C VAL A 5 -3.69 -14.43 -3.30
N GLU A 6 -3.83 -14.43 -4.62
CA GLU A 6 -5.03 -13.97 -5.33
C GLU A 6 -6.29 -14.71 -4.86
N ASP A 7 -6.25 -16.04 -4.82
CA ASP A 7 -7.38 -16.88 -4.38
C ASP A 7 -7.85 -16.49 -2.97
N LEU A 8 -6.89 -16.25 -2.08
CA LEU A 8 -7.18 -15.92 -0.69
C LEU A 8 -7.65 -14.47 -0.53
N ILE A 9 -7.09 -13.54 -1.30
CA ILE A 9 -7.53 -12.13 -1.31
C ILE A 9 -8.95 -12.00 -1.88
N ALA A 10 -9.28 -12.78 -2.90
CA ALA A 10 -10.60 -12.79 -3.53
C ALA A 10 -11.69 -13.49 -2.68
N SER A 11 -11.31 -14.22 -1.62
CA SER A 11 -12.26 -14.90 -0.73
C SER A 11 -12.56 -14.13 0.55
N HIS A 12 -13.79 -14.27 1.05
CA HIS A 12 -14.17 -13.74 2.35
C HIS A 12 -13.55 -14.58 3.49
N PRO A 13 -13.26 -13.98 4.66
CA PRO A 13 -13.02 -14.72 5.88
C PRO A 13 -14.16 -15.72 6.17
N THR A 14 -13.81 -16.97 6.44
CA THR A 14 -14.78 -18.06 6.66
C THR A 14 -14.91 -18.48 8.13
N ASN A 15 -13.96 -18.07 8.98
CA ASN A 15 -13.96 -18.42 10.38
C ASN A 15 -15.12 -17.72 11.14
N PRO A 16 -15.92 -18.46 11.92
CA PRO A 16 -17.08 -17.90 12.60
C PRO A 16 -16.70 -16.90 13.69
N VAL A 17 -17.56 -15.90 13.89
CA VAL A 17 -17.37 -14.82 14.88
C VAL A 17 -18.62 -14.69 15.74
N GLU A 18 -18.47 -14.87 17.05
CA GLU A 18 -19.47 -14.56 18.07
C GLU A 18 -19.36 -13.07 18.46
N ARG A 19 -20.48 -12.35 18.36
CA ARG A 19 -20.59 -10.93 18.74
C ARG A 19 -21.08 -10.81 20.16
N THR A 20 -20.47 -9.90 20.93
CA THR A 20 -20.87 -9.61 22.31
C THR A 20 -21.62 -8.28 22.47
N GLY A 21 -21.60 -7.42 21.44
CA GLY A 21 -22.37 -6.16 21.42
C GLY A 21 -21.83 -5.04 22.30
N HIS A 22 -20.62 -5.14 22.84
CA HIS A 22 -20.01 -4.01 23.55
C HIS A 22 -19.43 -2.99 22.56
N ASP A 23 -19.44 -1.72 22.97
CA ASP A 23 -19.03 -0.58 22.15
C ASP A 23 -17.84 0.15 22.76
N THR A 24 -17.09 0.86 21.91
CA THR A 24 -16.05 1.81 22.32
C THR A 24 -16.47 3.24 21.98
N THR A 25 -15.78 4.22 22.56
CA THR A 25 -16.02 5.64 22.26
C THR A 25 -14.74 6.31 21.81
N THR A 26 -14.88 7.49 21.21
CA THR A 26 -13.76 8.37 20.86
C THR A 26 -14.01 9.78 21.38
N ASP A 27 -13.12 10.27 22.24
CA ASP A 27 -13.04 11.66 22.69
C ASP A 27 -11.60 12.02 23.08
N LYS A 28 -10.66 11.75 22.17
CA LYS A 28 -9.25 12.11 22.38
C LYS A 28 -9.12 13.64 22.30
N LYS A 29 -8.73 14.29 23.40
CA LYS A 29 -8.67 15.76 23.52
C LYS A 29 -7.85 16.44 22.41
N TRP A 30 -6.73 15.84 22.02
CA TRP A 30 -5.84 16.38 20.98
C TRP A 30 -6.53 16.48 19.62
N THR A 31 -7.52 15.64 19.34
CA THR A 31 -8.21 15.62 18.03
C THR A 31 -9.08 16.87 17.79
N LYS A 32 -9.33 17.67 18.83
CA LYS A 32 -10.14 18.91 18.73
C LYS A 32 -9.49 19.99 17.87
N GLU A 33 -8.18 19.92 17.66
CA GLU A 33 -7.46 20.83 16.74
C GLU A 33 -7.74 20.52 15.25
N PHE A 34 -8.27 19.33 14.94
CA PHE A 34 -8.55 18.91 13.57
C PHE A 34 -10.03 19.14 13.23
N PRO A 35 -10.35 19.66 12.02
CA PRO A 35 -11.72 19.75 11.56
C PRO A 35 -12.27 18.36 11.25
N ALA A 36 -13.57 18.18 11.46
CA ALA A 36 -14.27 16.97 11.02
C ALA A 36 -14.19 16.84 9.49
N ILE A 37 -14.28 15.62 8.98
CA ILE A 37 -14.26 15.40 7.52
C ILE A 37 -15.63 15.78 6.94
N THR A 38 -15.65 16.80 6.07
CA THR A 38 -16.89 17.30 5.44
C THR A 38 -16.91 17.13 3.91
N LYS A 39 -15.80 16.69 3.30
CA LYS A 39 -15.65 16.52 1.84
C LYS A 39 -15.39 15.04 1.51
N LEU A 40 -16.32 14.17 1.89
CA LEU A 40 -16.27 12.74 1.59
C LEU A 40 -16.74 12.47 0.16
N ALA A 41 -15.90 11.80 -0.62
CA ALA A 41 -16.27 11.17 -1.87
C ALA A 41 -16.45 9.67 -1.62
N VAL A 42 -17.69 9.24 -1.41
CA VAL A 42 -17.99 7.83 -1.14
C VAL A 42 -17.81 6.99 -2.40
N ARG A 43 -17.09 5.88 -2.27
CA ARG A 43 -16.64 4.99 -3.34
C ARG A 43 -17.21 3.57 -3.24
N THR A 44 -18.08 3.33 -2.26
CA THR A 44 -18.86 2.11 -2.14
C THR A 44 -20.29 2.34 -2.60
N ARG A 45 -20.95 1.29 -3.09
CA ARG A 45 -22.38 1.29 -3.41
C ARG A 45 -23.02 -0.01 -2.98
N HIS A 46 -24.31 0.03 -2.68
CA HIS A 46 -25.08 -1.20 -2.58
C HIS A 46 -25.15 -1.88 -3.95
N GLY A 47 -24.86 -3.18 -3.97
CA GLY A 47 -24.98 -4.04 -5.12
C GLY A 47 -26.45 -4.37 -5.44
N PRO A 48 -26.69 -5.11 -6.54
CA PRO A 48 -28.03 -5.49 -6.96
C PRO A 48 -28.73 -6.42 -5.96
N TYR A 49 -27.96 -7.16 -5.16
CA TYR A 49 -28.47 -7.94 -4.03
C TYR A 49 -28.42 -7.05 -2.78
N ALA A 50 -29.55 -6.94 -2.07
CA ALA A 50 -29.83 -5.92 -1.05
C ALA A 50 -28.84 -5.81 0.13
N GLN A 51 -27.84 -6.71 0.24
CA GLN A 51 -26.82 -6.69 1.29
C GLN A 51 -25.38 -6.65 0.80
N ALA A 52 -25.10 -6.90 -0.49
CA ALA A 52 -23.74 -6.84 -1.00
C ALA A 52 -23.31 -5.38 -1.18
N VAL A 53 -22.13 -5.01 -0.69
CA VAL A 53 -21.49 -3.73 -0.94
C VAL A 53 -20.38 -3.92 -1.96
N GLN A 54 -20.48 -3.20 -3.07
CA GLN A 54 -19.46 -3.12 -4.11
C GLN A 54 -18.58 -1.89 -3.87
N ALA A 55 -17.32 -1.95 -4.29
CA ALA A 55 -16.38 -0.84 -4.20
C ALA A 55 -15.80 -0.51 -5.57
N ASP A 56 -15.84 0.77 -5.94
CA ASP A 56 -15.04 1.28 -7.06
C ASP A 56 -13.73 1.82 -6.50
N PHE A 57 -12.61 1.26 -6.94
CA PHE A 57 -11.31 1.78 -6.55
C PHE A 57 -10.83 2.83 -7.55
N GLU A 58 -11.12 2.66 -8.84
CA GLU A 58 -10.80 3.58 -9.91
C GLU A 58 -11.85 4.70 -10.03
N PRO A 59 -11.44 5.94 -10.37
CA PRO A 59 -10.08 6.42 -10.58
C PRO A 59 -9.42 6.97 -9.29
N ALA A 60 -9.97 6.67 -8.11
CA ALA A 60 -9.49 7.23 -6.85
C ALA A 60 -8.14 6.65 -6.43
N LEU A 61 -7.96 5.33 -6.57
CA LEU A 61 -6.69 4.63 -6.49
C LEU A 61 -6.12 4.48 -7.90
N LEU A 62 -4.79 4.35 -7.98
CA LEU A 62 -4.14 3.97 -9.23
C LEU A 62 -4.55 2.52 -9.60
N PRO A 63 -4.54 2.18 -10.90
CA PRO A 63 -4.86 0.83 -11.35
C PRO A 63 -3.82 -0.16 -10.83
N LEU A 64 -4.15 -1.45 -10.95
CA LEU A 64 -3.15 -2.51 -10.84
C LEU A 64 -2.19 -2.43 -12.04
N TYR A 65 -0.92 -2.72 -11.79
CA TYR A 65 0.16 -2.76 -12.77
C TYR A 65 0.79 -4.16 -12.81
N ALA A 66 1.78 -4.37 -13.68
CA ALA A 66 2.40 -5.68 -13.90
C ALA A 66 3.06 -6.29 -12.64
N ASP A 67 3.53 -5.48 -11.68
CA ASP A 67 4.05 -6.00 -10.41
C ASP A 67 2.97 -6.57 -9.49
N ASP A 68 1.70 -6.24 -9.70
CA ASP A 68 0.59 -6.85 -8.96
C ASP A 68 0.44 -8.34 -9.31
N GLU A 69 0.69 -8.74 -10.55
CA GLU A 69 0.65 -10.15 -10.97
C GLU A 69 1.69 -10.98 -10.21
N ILE A 70 2.91 -10.44 -10.03
CA ILE A 70 3.97 -11.08 -9.26
C ILE A 70 3.53 -11.31 -7.81
N ARG A 71 2.93 -10.28 -7.19
CA ARG A 71 2.46 -10.37 -5.80
C ARG A 71 1.31 -11.37 -5.63
N LEU A 72 0.37 -11.37 -6.57
CA LEU A 72 -0.89 -12.12 -6.47
C LEU A 72 -0.71 -13.61 -6.80
N THR A 73 0.29 -13.95 -7.63
CA THR A 73 0.60 -15.34 -7.99
C THR A 73 1.48 -16.08 -6.98
N GLU A 74 2.00 -15.39 -5.96
CA GLU A 74 2.75 -16.02 -4.87
C GLU A 74 1.90 -17.10 -4.18
N ARG A 75 2.56 -18.18 -3.73
CA ARG A 75 1.89 -19.28 -3.05
C ARG A 75 1.46 -18.85 -1.66
N ALA A 76 0.25 -19.23 -1.27
CA ALA A 76 -0.27 -18.92 0.04
C ALA A 76 -1.06 -20.08 0.66
N SER A 77 -1.20 -20.02 1.98
CA SER A 77 -2.02 -20.95 2.76
C SER A 77 -3.15 -20.18 3.42
N PRO A 78 -4.38 -20.72 3.43
CA PRO A 78 -5.48 -20.09 4.13
C PRO A 78 -5.22 -19.99 5.64
N PRO A 79 -5.84 -19.03 6.34
CA PRO A 79 -5.84 -19.01 7.80
C PRO A 79 -6.34 -20.35 8.38
N THR A 80 -5.75 -20.77 9.49
CA THR A 80 -6.20 -21.99 10.19
C THR A 80 -7.62 -21.79 10.72
N TYR A 81 -8.44 -22.85 10.67
CA TYR A 81 -9.81 -22.79 11.17
C TYR A 81 -9.86 -22.47 12.67
N ARG A 82 -10.68 -21.49 13.05
CA ARG A 82 -10.86 -20.99 14.43
C ARG A 82 -12.25 -20.40 14.62
N THR A 83 -12.76 -20.48 15.85
CA THR A 83 -13.94 -19.71 16.27
C THR A 83 -13.48 -18.50 17.07
N TRP A 84 -13.97 -17.33 16.69
CA TRP A 84 -13.64 -16.06 17.34
C TRP A 84 -14.79 -15.57 18.21
N LYS A 85 -14.48 -14.88 19.29
CA LYS A 85 -15.45 -14.17 20.12
C LYS A 85 -14.90 -12.78 20.40
N PHE A 86 -15.56 -11.75 19.89
CA PHE A 86 -15.11 -10.37 20.07
C PHE A 86 -15.50 -9.86 21.46
N SER A 87 -14.77 -10.27 22.50
CA SER A 87 -15.03 -9.85 23.90
C SER A 87 -14.31 -8.56 24.25
N THR A 88 -13.20 -8.28 23.59
CA THR A 88 -12.34 -7.10 23.75
C THR A 88 -12.02 -6.49 22.37
N GLU A 89 -11.43 -5.30 22.36
CA GLU A 89 -10.88 -4.71 21.13
C GLU A 89 -9.73 -5.57 20.59
N GLU A 90 -8.88 -6.12 21.47
CA GLU A 90 -7.76 -6.98 21.10
C GLU A 90 -8.19 -8.27 20.39
N ASP A 91 -9.32 -8.87 20.77
CA ASP A 91 -9.87 -10.04 20.06
C ASP A 91 -10.17 -9.73 18.60
N MET A 92 -10.67 -8.51 18.34
CA MET A 92 -11.00 -8.03 17.01
C MET A 92 -9.74 -7.66 16.23
N VAL A 93 -8.74 -7.03 16.87
CA VAL A 93 -7.43 -6.75 16.28
C VAL A 93 -6.77 -8.05 15.80
N ASN A 94 -6.73 -9.06 16.68
CA ASN A 94 -6.16 -10.36 16.38
C ASN A 94 -6.92 -11.08 15.26
N TRP A 95 -8.25 -10.98 15.24
CA TRP A 95 -9.06 -11.47 14.11
C TRP A 95 -8.69 -10.77 12.81
N PHE A 96 -8.62 -9.43 12.81
CA PHE A 96 -8.31 -8.66 11.61
C PHE A 96 -6.92 -9.03 11.08
N HIS A 97 -5.94 -9.21 11.98
CA HIS A 97 -4.61 -9.65 11.58
C HIS A 97 -4.63 -11.05 10.98
N THR A 98 -5.27 -12.00 11.64
CA THR A 98 -5.29 -13.40 11.20
C THR A 98 -6.07 -13.59 9.90
N GLU A 99 -7.26 -12.99 9.81
CA GLU A 99 -8.20 -13.24 8.72
C GLU A 99 -8.05 -12.30 7.54
N VAL A 100 -7.44 -11.13 7.72
CA VAL A 100 -7.34 -10.09 6.69
C VAL A 100 -5.88 -9.71 6.43
N SER A 101 -5.21 -9.11 7.41
CA SER A 101 -3.87 -8.53 7.22
C SER A 101 -2.85 -9.56 6.77
N ASN A 102 -2.71 -10.69 7.47
CA ASN A 102 -1.67 -11.68 7.20
C ASN A 102 -1.84 -12.35 5.84
N VAL A 103 -3.10 -12.52 5.41
CA VAL A 103 -3.41 -13.01 4.06
C VAL A 103 -2.93 -12.02 3.00
N VAL A 104 -3.24 -10.73 3.19
CA VAL A 104 -2.83 -9.67 2.25
C VAL A 104 -1.32 -9.47 2.26
N LEU A 105 -0.66 -9.56 3.41
CA LEU A 105 0.79 -9.44 3.55
C LEU A 105 1.54 -10.57 2.83
N GLY A 106 0.89 -11.70 2.53
CA GLY A 106 1.44 -12.73 1.64
C GLY A 106 1.85 -12.16 0.28
N ALA A 107 1.12 -11.16 -0.22
CA ALA A 107 1.43 -10.45 -1.47
C ALA A 107 2.67 -9.55 -1.36
N PHE A 108 3.06 -9.15 -0.15
CA PHE A 108 4.11 -8.17 0.12
C PHE A 108 5.29 -8.80 0.87
N THR A 109 5.65 -10.03 0.50
CA THR A 109 6.80 -10.73 1.08
C THR A 109 8.10 -10.29 0.42
N LYS A 110 8.10 -10.12 -0.91
CA LYS A 110 9.30 -9.81 -1.71
C LYS A 110 9.19 -8.54 -2.56
N ALA A 111 8.00 -8.22 -3.10
CA ALA A 111 7.83 -7.21 -4.15
C ALA A 111 6.81 -6.09 -3.81
N PRO A 112 7.14 -5.16 -2.90
CA PRO A 112 8.26 -5.18 -1.96
C PRO A 112 7.88 -5.90 -0.66
N SER A 113 8.86 -6.10 0.23
CA SER A 113 8.57 -6.47 1.62
C SER A 113 7.87 -5.33 2.36
N VAL A 114 6.72 -5.60 2.99
CA VAL A 114 6.01 -4.64 3.85
C VAL A 114 6.11 -5.06 5.31
N LEU A 115 6.56 -4.12 6.14
CA LEU A 115 6.62 -4.27 7.60
C LEU A 115 5.29 -3.86 8.21
N GLN A 116 4.68 -4.78 8.96
CA GLN A 116 3.56 -4.49 9.85
C GLN A 116 4.07 -4.29 11.28
N SER A 117 3.58 -3.26 11.94
CA SER A 117 3.86 -2.98 13.36
C SER A 117 2.56 -2.70 14.08
N SER A 118 2.44 -3.21 15.31
CA SER A 118 1.30 -2.98 16.19
C SER A 118 1.67 -1.90 17.21
N HIS A 119 0.70 -1.07 17.58
CA HIS A 119 0.89 0.04 18.52
C HIS A 119 2.08 0.94 18.13
N GLU A 120 2.11 1.34 16.86
CA GLU A 120 3.21 2.07 16.26
C GLU A 120 3.07 3.58 16.53
N LYS A 121 4.16 4.25 16.89
CA LYS A 121 4.24 5.72 16.97
C LYS A 121 4.59 6.33 15.61
N PRO A 122 4.34 7.63 15.37
CA PRO A 122 4.86 8.30 14.17
C PRO A 122 6.37 8.13 14.05
N LEU A 123 6.87 7.95 12.82
CA LEU A 123 8.31 7.75 12.55
C LEU A 123 9.15 9.02 12.74
N ALA A 124 8.54 10.20 12.77
CA ALA A 124 9.27 11.43 13.03
C ALA A 124 9.75 11.44 14.49
N ASP A 125 10.99 11.86 14.73
CA ASP A 125 11.66 11.96 16.05
C ASP A 125 10.98 12.91 17.06
N ALA A 126 9.81 13.45 16.73
CA ALA A 126 9.03 14.24 17.66
C ALA A 126 8.37 13.33 18.72
N LYS A 127 8.31 13.82 19.96
CA LYS A 127 7.59 13.21 21.10
C LYS A 127 6.08 13.15 20.83
N ALA A 128 5.65 12.32 19.90
CA ALA A 128 4.24 12.01 19.69
C ALA A 128 3.85 10.88 20.65
N ASP A 129 2.88 11.17 21.51
CA ASP A 129 2.28 10.19 22.42
C ASP A 129 1.12 9.45 21.76
N GLU A 130 0.68 9.90 20.58
CA GLU A 130 -0.35 9.25 19.81
C GLU A 130 0.19 7.99 19.15
N VAL A 131 -0.53 6.90 19.35
CA VAL A 131 -0.22 5.57 18.85
C VAL A 131 -1.40 5.11 17.98
N VAL A 132 -1.11 4.50 16.84
CA VAL A 132 -2.09 3.78 16.02
C VAL A 132 -1.99 2.29 16.31
N ASP A 133 -3.11 1.58 16.22
CA ASP A 133 -3.12 0.15 16.52
C ASP A 133 -2.30 -0.67 15.52
N VAL A 134 -2.28 -0.25 14.25
CA VAL A 134 -1.50 -0.90 13.21
C VAL A 134 -0.90 0.11 12.23
N ALA A 135 0.35 -0.13 11.84
CA ALA A 135 0.99 0.56 10.73
C ALA A 135 1.63 -0.43 9.76
N TYR A 136 1.50 -0.14 8.47
CA TYR A 136 2.18 -0.82 7.38
C TYR A 136 3.19 0.14 6.78
N SER A 137 4.39 -0.36 6.53
CA SER A 137 5.52 0.50 6.14
C SER A 137 6.52 -0.21 5.26
N ILE A 138 7.25 0.57 4.49
CA ILE A 138 8.39 0.10 3.71
C ILE A 138 9.64 0.72 4.31
N ALA A 139 10.68 -0.10 4.45
CA ALA A 139 12.01 0.34 4.83
C ALA A 139 12.91 0.38 3.59
N ARG A 140 13.65 1.47 3.43
CA ARG A 140 14.64 1.66 2.38
C ARG A 140 15.89 2.27 2.99
N GLY A 141 16.97 1.51 3.05
CA GLY A 141 18.17 1.90 3.77
C GLY A 141 17.86 2.15 5.24
N ARG A 142 18.15 3.37 5.73
CA ARG A 142 17.84 3.79 7.11
C ARG A 142 16.48 4.49 7.25
N THR A 143 15.79 4.70 6.15
CA THR A 143 14.52 5.43 6.13
C THR A 143 13.36 4.45 6.12
N ARG A 144 12.39 4.65 7.00
CA ARG A 144 11.13 3.93 7.01
C ARG A 144 10.01 4.91 6.62
N THR A 145 9.01 4.44 5.90
CA THR A 145 7.85 5.26 5.52
C THR A 145 6.58 4.46 5.70
N HIS A 146 5.61 5.02 6.42
CA HIS A 146 4.27 4.43 6.51
C HIS A 146 3.57 4.52 5.16
N ILE A 147 3.06 3.41 4.67
CA ILE A 147 2.23 3.36 3.45
C ILE A 147 0.75 3.38 3.78
N VAL A 148 0.35 2.74 4.89
CA VAL A 148 -1.02 2.70 5.42
C VAL A 148 -0.95 2.65 6.94
N ILE A 149 -1.85 3.34 7.63
CA ILE A 149 -2.05 3.22 9.08
C ILE A 149 -3.49 2.82 9.37
N GLY A 150 -3.73 2.18 10.51
CA GLY A 150 -5.04 1.68 10.90
C GLY A 150 -5.32 1.88 12.37
N GLU A 151 -6.56 2.28 12.66
CA GLU A 151 -7.12 2.34 13.99
C GLU A 151 -8.16 1.23 14.15
N MET A 152 -8.19 0.62 15.33
CA MET A 152 -9.13 -0.41 15.73
C MET A 152 -10.11 0.23 16.71
N LYS A 153 -11.40 0.05 16.47
CA LYS A 153 -12.48 0.50 17.35
C LYS A 153 -13.42 -0.66 17.56
N ARG A 154 -14.50 -0.46 18.31
CA ARG A 154 -15.49 -1.51 18.53
C ARG A 154 -16.89 -0.95 18.37
N ASN A 155 -17.59 -1.44 17.35
CA ASN A 155 -18.98 -1.10 17.00
C ASN A 155 -19.23 0.43 16.95
N LEU A 156 -18.23 1.21 16.58
CA LEU A 156 -18.28 2.67 16.59
C LEU A 156 -18.78 3.24 15.26
N ILE A 157 -18.59 2.54 14.15
CA ILE A 157 -18.85 3.04 12.80
C ILE A 157 -20.35 2.98 12.52
N ARG A 158 -20.94 4.15 12.25
CA ARG A 158 -22.32 4.25 11.76
C ARG A 158 -22.31 4.18 10.25
N ASN A 159 -22.38 2.97 9.72
CA ASN A 159 -22.26 2.69 8.28
C ASN A 159 -23.07 3.65 7.38
N ARG A 160 -24.35 3.91 7.70
CA ARG A 160 -25.19 4.83 6.91
C ARG A 160 -24.60 6.24 6.82
N GLN A 161 -24.10 6.80 7.92
CA GLN A 161 -23.51 8.14 7.90
C GLN A 161 -22.26 8.22 7.02
N TRP A 162 -21.39 7.21 7.08
CA TRP A 162 -20.20 7.16 6.23
C TRP A 162 -20.55 6.89 4.76
N GLN A 163 -21.52 6.00 4.52
CA GLN A 163 -21.97 5.61 3.18
C GLN A 163 -22.76 6.72 2.47
N ASP A 164 -23.45 7.57 3.22
CA ASP A 164 -24.15 8.76 2.72
C ASP A 164 -23.21 9.98 2.62
N GLY A 165 -21.98 9.87 3.16
CA GLY A 165 -21.02 10.97 3.24
C GLY A 165 -21.42 12.06 4.23
N ASN A 166 -22.35 11.79 5.15
CA ASN A 166 -22.93 12.75 6.09
C ASN A 166 -22.69 12.34 7.56
N LEU A 167 -21.58 12.82 8.12
CA LEU A 167 -21.15 12.51 9.49
C LEU A 167 -21.76 13.48 10.51
N GLU A 168 -23.08 13.40 10.74
CA GLU A 168 -23.78 14.40 11.58
C GLU A 168 -23.58 14.18 13.08
N SER A 169 -23.52 12.93 13.51
CA SER A 169 -23.50 12.60 14.94
C SER A 169 -22.16 12.97 15.57
N SER A 170 -22.20 13.37 16.85
CA SER A 170 -21.00 13.74 17.61
C SER A 170 -19.92 12.67 17.56
N ALA A 171 -20.30 11.40 17.74
CA ALA A 171 -19.39 10.26 17.69
C ALA A 171 -18.68 10.12 16.33
N GLN A 172 -19.41 10.23 15.20
CA GLN A 172 -18.78 10.11 13.88
C GLN A 172 -17.93 11.35 13.54
N LYS A 173 -18.34 12.54 13.99
CA LYS A 173 -17.51 13.75 13.89
C LYS A 173 -16.20 13.56 14.64
N SER A 174 -16.25 13.10 15.89
CA SER A 174 -15.05 12.80 16.69
C SER A 174 -14.16 11.74 16.04
N LEU A 175 -14.74 10.63 15.56
CA LEU A 175 -13.98 9.61 14.83
C LEU A 175 -13.31 10.20 13.58
N SER A 176 -14.01 11.00 12.79
CA SER A 176 -13.43 11.61 11.58
C SER A 176 -12.28 12.57 11.88
N ARG A 177 -12.35 13.30 13.01
CA ARG A 177 -11.26 14.17 13.48
C ARG A 177 -10.06 13.36 13.92
N GLU A 178 -10.30 12.28 14.66
CA GLU A 178 -9.27 11.35 15.09
C GLU A 178 -8.52 10.76 13.89
N LEU A 179 -9.24 10.23 12.90
CA LEU A 179 -8.63 9.65 11.70
C LEU A 179 -7.85 10.69 10.87
N ARG A 180 -8.37 11.92 10.73
CA ARG A 180 -7.63 13.02 10.10
C ARG A 180 -6.37 13.37 10.87
N GLY A 181 -6.48 13.45 12.19
CA GLY A 181 -5.38 13.76 13.10
C GLY A 181 -4.25 12.74 12.99
N TYR A 182 -4.60 11.45 12.95
CA TYR A 182 -3.64 10.38 12.71
C TYR A 182 -2.99 10.49 11.33
N ALA A 183 -3.77 10.66 10.25
CA ALA A 183 -3.24 10.83 8.91
C ALA A 183 -2.21 11.97 8.83
N TYR A 184 -2.47 13.10 9.51
CA TYR A 184 -1.54 14.22 9.61
C TYR A 184 -0.28 13.85 10.41
N LYS A 185 -0.43 13.36 11.65
CA LYS A 185 0.69 13.09 12.55
C LYS A 185 1.66 12.05 12.00
N TYR A 186 1.14 11.06 11.27
CA TYR A 186 1.92 9.99 10.66
C TYR A 186 2.38 10.31 9.23
N SER A 187 2.05 11.50 8.70
CA SER A 187 2.31 11.88 7.31
C SER A 187 1.83 10.80 6.31
N CYS A 188 0.66 10.22 6.59
CA CYS A 188 0.12 9.06 5.87
C CYS A 188 -1.33 9.32 5.42
N PRO A 189 -1.57 9.72 4.16
CA PRO A 189 -2.90 10.00 3.64
C PRO A 189 -3.78 8.76 3.47
N GLN A 190 -3.22 7.56 3.58
CA GLN A 190 -3.98 6.32 3.60
C GLN A 190 -4.16 5.84 5.04
N ILE A 191 -5.36 6.00 5.57
CA ILE A 191 -5.76 5.50 6.89
C ILE A 191 -7.01 4.63 6.80
N PHE A 192 -7.12 3.62 7.65
CA PHE A 192 -8.36 2.90 7.85
C PHE A 192 -8.80 2.85 9.31
N CYS A 193 -10.08 2.55 9.51
CA CYS A 193 -10.66 2.20 10.79
C CYS A 193 -11.44 0.91 10.62
N PHE A 194 -11.21 -0.07 11.49
CA PHE A 194 -12.04 -1.27 11.56
C PHE A 194 -12.70 -1.35 12.94
N ASP A 195 -14.01 -1.60 12.98
CA ASP A 195 -14.76 -1.64 14.24
C ASP A 195 -15.34 -3.01 14.60
N GLY A 196 -14.93 -4.05 13.87
CA GLY A 196 -15.42 -5.42 14.04
C GLY A 196 -16.58 -5.75 13.11
N GLU A 197 -17.23 -4.73 12.57
CA GLU A 197 -18.39 -4.88 11.68
C GLU A 197 -18.19 -4.19 10.34
N TYR A 198 -17.52 -3.05 10.32
CA TYR A 198 -17.23 -2.29 9.12
C TYR A 198 -15.76 -1.90 9.08
N LEU A 199 -15.20 -1.95 7.89
CA LEU A 199 -13.92 -1.35 7.53
C LEU A 199 -14.21 -0.05 6.78
N VAL A 200 -13.72 1.06 7.32
CA VAL A 200 -13.70 2.37 6.65
C VAL A 200 -12.28 2.62 6.16
N LEU A 201 -12.10 2.79 4.85
CA LEU A 201 -10.83 3.20 4.23
C LEU A 201 -10.93 4.67 3.82
N LEU A 202 -9.93 5.49 4.13
CA LEU A 202 -9.89 6.92 3.82
C LEU A 202 -8.59 7.29 3.11
N GLN A 203 -8.70 7.81 1.89
CA GLN A 203 -7.59 8.45 1.19
C GLN A 203 -7.76 9.96 1.17
N PHE A 204 -6.92 10.67 1.91
CA PHE A 204 -6.83 12.13 1.85
C PHE A 204 -6.14 12.54 0.55
N ARG A 205 -6.84 13.28 -0.32
CA ARG A 205 -6.27 13.85 -1.56
C ARG A 205 -5.45 15.12 -1.29
N ALA A 206 -4.57 15.03 -0.32
CA ALA A 206 -3.70 16.10 0.13
C ALA A 206 -2.48 16.22 -0.81
N MET A 207 -2.05 17.46 -1.12
CA MET A 207 -0.84 17.70 -1.92
C MET A 207 0.42 17.83 -1.07
N SER A 208 0.25 17.89 0.26
CA SER A 208 1.28 17.92 1.28
C SER A 208 0.71 17.38 2.60
N VAL A 209 1.56 17.14 3.60
CA VAL A 209 1.10 16.76 4.95
C VAL A 209 0.17 17.83 5.54
N ASN A 210 0.50 19.12 5.35
CA ASN A 210 -0.27 20.23 5.88
C ASN A 210 -1.68 20.31 5.28
N ASP A 211 -1.86 19.94 4.02
CA ASP A 211 -3.17 19.91 3.38
C ASP A 211 -4.13 18.91 4.04
N ILE A 212 -3.62 17.89 4.75
CA ILE A 212 -4.47 16.96 5.54
C ILE A 212 -5.24 17.72 6.62
N LYS A 213 -4.69 18.81 7.19
CA LYS A 213 -5.41 19.61 8.20
C LYS A 213 -6.56 20.42 7.62
N SER A 214 -6.55 20.68 6.31
CA SER A 214 -7.56 21.51 5.66
C SER A 214 -8.94 20.85 5.70
N GLN A 215 -9.96 21.60 6.10
CA GLN A 215 -11.36 21.17 6.03
C GLN A 215 -11.81 20.92 4.58
N ASP A 216 -11.16 21.59 3.61
CA ASP A 216 -11.45 21.44 2.18
C ASP A 216 -10.71 20.27 1.52
N CYS A 217 -9.83 19.58 2.25
CA CYS A 217 -9.21 18.36 1.74
C CYS A 217 -10.28 17.34 1.40
N LYS A 218 -10.36 16.97 0.11
CA LYS A 218 -11.23 15.90 -0.37
C LYS A 218 -10.70 14.56 0.15
N VAL A 219 -11.62 13.70 0.58
CA VAL A 219 -11.29 12.37 1.12
C VAL A 219 -12.10 11.33 0.37
N ASP A 220 -11.43 10.41 -0.33
CA ASP A 220 -12.12 9.22 -0.86
C ASP A 220 -12.41 8.25 0.28
N CYS A 221 -13.61 7.68 0.31
CA CYS A 221 -14.09 6.85 1.41
C CYS A 221 -14.72 5.55 0.90
N TRP A 222 -14.27 4.42 1.45
CA TRP A 222 -14.90 3.12 1.24
C TRP A 222 -15.44 2.60 2.58
N VAL A 223 -16.69 2.13 2.59
CA VAL A 223 -17.32 1.55 3.78
C VAL A 223 -17.69 0.10 3.46
N ILE A 224 -16.99 -0.86 4.06
CA ILE A 224 -17.07 -2.26 3.66
C ILE A 224 -17.49 -3.09 4.87
N PRO A 225 -18.64 -3.79 4.82
CA PRO A 225 -19.04 -4.65 5.91
C PRO A 225 -18.13 -5.88 6.00
N ARG A 226 -17.96 -6.41 7.21
CA ARG A 226 -17.19 -7.63 7.46
C ARG A 226 -17.82 -8.84 6.79
N VAL A 227 -19.13 -8.97 6.94
CA VAL A 227 -19.95 -9.97 6.23
C VAL A 227 -20.51 -9.27 5.00
N ASN A 228 -20.02 -9.65 3.83
CA ASN A 228 -20.30 -8.94 2.58
C ASN A 228 -20.48 -9.92 1.42
N ASP A 229 -21.32 -10.94 1.61
CA ASP A 229 -21.50 -12.01 0.63
C ASP A 229 -21.88 -11.45 -0.75
N GLY A 230 -21.11 -11.82 -1.78
CA GLY A 230 -21.28 -11.32 -3.15
C GLY A 230 -20.80 -9.87 -3.37
N GLY A 231 -20.21 -9.24 -2.36
CA GLY A 231 -19.59 -7.92 -2.41
C GLY A 231 -18.06 -7.96 -2.44
N VAL A 232 -17.43 -6.81 -2.26
CA VAL A 232 -15.98 -6.71 -2.14
C VAL A 232 -15.48 -7.34 -0.83
N THR A 233 -14.36 -8.06 -0.87
CA THR A 233 -13.76 -8.63 0.36
C THR A 233 -12.96 -7.56 1.12
N LEU A 234 -12.87 -7.69 2.44
CA LEU A 234 -11.95 -6.85 3.24
C LEU A 234 -10.49 -7.00 2.80
N ARG A 235 -10.11 -8.22 2.40
CA ARG A 235 -8.76 -8.56 1.94
C ARG A 235 -8.40 -7.81 0.66
N TYR A 236 -9.29 -7.83 -0.34
CA TYR A 236 -9.07 -7.12 -1.59
C TYR A 236 -9.02 -5.61 -1.37
N ALA A 237 -9.89 -5.07 -0.52
CA ALA A 237 -9.87 -3.66 -0.20
C ALA A 237 -8.57 -3.21 0.50
N LEU A 238 -8.10 -3.97 1.50
CA LEU A 238 -6.81 -3.70 2.16
C LEU A 238 -5.64 -3.86 1.18
N TYR A 239 -5.66 -4.87 0.30
CA TYR A 239 -4.65 -5.05 -0.74
C TYR A 239 -4.55 -3.82 -1.64
N ARG A 240 -5.68 -3.38 -2.21
CA ARG A 240 -5.74 -2.17 -3.06
C ARG A 240 -5.20 -0.94 -2.32
N PHE A 241 -5.49 -0.83 -1.04
CA PHE A 241 -5.06 0.29 -0.21
C PHE A 241 -3.55 0.26 0.11
N LEU A 242 -2.98 -0.91 0.38
CA LEU A 242 -1.54 -1.09 0.54
C LEU A 242 -0.79 -0.82 -0.78
N VAL A 243 -1.28 -1.32 -1.91
CA VAL A 243 -0.72 -1.02 -3.24
C VAL A 243 -0.73 0.49 -3.47
N GLN A 244 -1.82 1.18 -3.14
CA GLN A 244 -1.90 2.61 -3.28
C GLN A 244 -0.86 3.36 -2.43
N GLY A 245 -0.74 3.02 -1.14
CA GLY A 245 0.28 3.58 -0.27
C GLY A 245 1.70 3.28 -0.76
N PHE A 246 1.90 2.11 -1.36
CA PHE A 246 3.14 1.74 -2.03
C PHE A 246 3.42 2.62 -3.27
N ARG A 247 2.42 2.90 -4.12
CA ARG A 247 2.60 3.82 -5.27
C ARG A 247 2.99 5.23 -4.83
N ARG A 248 2.42 5.67 -3.71
CA ARG A 248 2.82 6.93 -3.05
C ARG A 248 4.31 6.92 -2.73
N PHE A 249 4.78 5.87 -2.06
CA PHE A 249 6.18 5.69 -1.73
C PHE A 249 7.09 5.68 -2.97
N GLN A 250 6.72 4.96 -4.04
CA GLN A 250 7.47 4.99 -5.31
C GLN A 250 7.59 6.41 -5.88
N GLY A 251 6.53 7.23 -5.75
CA GLY A 251 6.58 8.63 -6.15
C GLY A 251 7.52 9.50 -5.32
N MET A 252 7.80 9.14 -4.06
CA MET A 252 8.73 9.87 -3.18
C MET A 252 10.19 9.62 -3.55
N ILE A 253 10.48 8.51 -4.24
CA ILE A 253 11.82 8.11 -4.70
C ILE A 253 11.93 8.24 -6.23
N ALA A 254 11.24 9.22 -6.78
CA ALA A 254 11.26 9.48 -8.21
C ALA A 254 12.56 10.16 -8.64
N TYR A 255 13.05 9.81 -9.82
CA TYR A 255 14.13 10.53 -10.48
C TYR A 255 13.65 11.89 -10.98
N PRO A 256 14.55 12.86 -11.20
CA PRO A 256 14.26 14.12 -11.87
C PRO A 256 14.09 13.90 -13.39
N VAL A 257 13.11 13.08 -13.77
CA VAL A 257 12.85 12.70 -15.17
C VAL A 257 12.47 13.91 -16.01
N ARG A 258 12.91 13.93 -17.26
CA ARG A 258 12.50 14.91 -18.27
C ARG A 258 11.98 14.17 -19.49
N LEU A 259 10.85 14.63 -20.02
CA LEU A 259 10.30 14.17 -21.29
C LEU A 259 10.28 15.35 -22.24
N ARG A 260 11.02 15.25 -23.35
CA ARG A 260 11.24 16.37 -24.28
C ARG A 260 11.73 17.63 -23.56
N ASP A 261 12.73 17.46 -22.69
CA ASP A 261 13.34 18.50 -21.84
C ASP A 261 12.42 19.19 -20.82
N ILE A 262 11.15 18.80 -20.76
CA ILE A 262 10.19 19.32 -19.80
C ILE A 262 10.22 18.40 -18.56
N PRO A 263 10.30 18.94 -17.33
CA PRO A 263 10.11 18.14 -16.12
C PRO A 263 8.62 18.01 -15.75
N PRO A 264 8.23 17.05 -14.90
CA PRO A 264 6.92 17.06 -14.26
C PRO A 264 6.66 18.41 -13.58
N TYR A 265 5.46 18.97 -13.77
CA TYR A 265 5.03 20.21 -13.12
C TYR A 265 4.90 20.02 -11.61
N LYS A 266 4.34 18.89 -11.19
CA LYS A 266 4.26 18.47 -9.79
C LYS A 266 4.01 16.97 -9.68
N ARG A 267 4.11 16.44 -8.48
CA ARG A 267 3.71 15.07 -8.15
C ARG A 267 2.60 15.10 -7.10
N GLU A 268 1.56 14.32 -7.30
CA GLU A 268 0.49 14.17 -6.32
C GLU A 268 1.04 13.45 -5.09
N TRP A 269 1.13 14.16 -3.96
CA TRP A 269 1.76 13.61 -2.76
C TRP A 269 1.05 12.38 -2.21
N TYR A 270 -0.28 12.30 -2.34
CA TYR A 270 -1.07 11.20 -1.79
C TYR A 270 -1.00 9.89 -2.59
N ASN A 271 -0.54 9.91 -3.85
CA ASN A 271 -0.50 8.70 -4.70
C ASN A 271 0.79 8.53 -5.53
N GLY A 272 1.68 9.52 -5.53
CA GLY A 272 2.95 9.48 -6.25
C GLY A 272 2.86 9.72 -7.77
N ARG A 273 1.69 10.06 -8.31
CA ARG A 273 1.49 10.27 -9.76
C ARG A 273 2.10 11.61 -10.21
N PRO A 274 2.97 11.63 -11.24
CA PRO A 274 3.47 12.87 -11.81
C PRO A 274 2.38 13.53 -12.67
N LEU A 275 2.32 14.85 -12.60
CA LEU A 275 1.46 15.71 -13.42
C LEU A 275 2.34 16.65 -14.23
N TRP A 276 1.96 16.88 -15.47
CA TRP A 276 2.73 17.60 -16.47
C TRP A 276 1.94 18.83 -16.93
N LYS A 277 2.61 19.96 -17.13
CA LYS A 277 1.98 21.16 -17.68
C LYS A 277 2.44 21.35 -19.12
N ILE A 278 1.57 21.03 -20.07
CA ILE A 278 1.85 21.09 -21.51
C ILE A 278 0.86 22.08 -22.11
N ASP A 279 1.37 23.12 -22.77
CA ASP A 279 0.57 24.18 -23.40
C ASP A 279 -0.50 24.77 -22.46
N GLY A 280 -0.14 24.95 -21.19
CA GLY A 280 -1.02 25.48 -20.15
C GLY A 280 -1.96 24.45 -19.50
N THR A 281 -2.09 23.23 -20.03
CA THR A 281 -2.97 22.18 -19.53
C THR A 281 -2.23 21.20 -18.62
N ILE A 282 -2.84 20.81 -17.50
CA ILE A 282 -2.29 19.80 -16.60
C ILE A 282 -2.77 18.41 -17.05
N VAL A 283 -1.83 17.52 -17.37
CA VAL A 283 -2.10 16.16 -17.85
C VAL A 283 -1.29 15.10 -17.08
N ALA A 284 -1.81 13.88 -17.01
CA ALA A 284 -1.11 12.72 -16.44
C ALA A 284 -0.37 11.88 -17.51
N ILE A 285 -0.72 12.06 -18.79
CA ILE A 285 -0.15 11.35 -19.94
C ILE A 285 0.51 12.42 -20.85
N PRO A 286 1.77 12.79 -20.59
CA PRO A 286 2.48 13.79 -21.37
C PRO A 286 2.92 13.27 -22.74
N PHE A 287 2.69 14.03 -23.81
CA PHE A 287 3.18 13.75 -25.18
C PHE A 287 2.79 12.36 -25.73
N GLY A 288 1.72 11.75 -25.22
CA GLY A 288 1.32 10.38 -25.58
C GLY A 288 2.19 9.28 -24.94
N HIS A 289 3.04 9.60 -23.97
CA HIS A 289 3.79 8.62 -23.18
C HIS A 289 2.99 8.20 -21.95
N ARG A 290 2.95 6.88 -21.69
CA ARG A 290 2.28 6.33 -20.51
C ARG A 290 3.31 5.81 -19.51
N ARG A 291 3.03 6.02 -18.23
CA ARG A 291 3.84 5.51 -17.13
C ARG A 291 3.48 4.03 -16.89
N ARG A 292 4.47 3.13 -16.91
CA ARG A 292 4.32 1.67 -16.72
C ARG A 292 5.29 1.16 -15.65
N VAL A 293 5.03 -0.02 -15.09
CA VAL A 293 5.92 -0.63 -14.09
C VAL A 293 6.75 -1.72 -14.74
N ASP A 294 8.07 -1.65 -14.55
CA ASP A 294 8.96 -2.78 -14.77
C ASP A 294 8.88 -3.69 -13.53
N ALA A 295 8.18 -4.81 -13.67
CA ALA A 295 7.86 -5.70 -12.57
C ALA A 295 9.10 -6.38 -11.96
N ARG A 296 10.21 -6.48 -12.72
CA ARG A 296 11.49 -7.06 -12.23
C ARG A 296 12.14 -6.18 -11.18
N TYR A 297 11.99 -4.87 -11.32
CA TYR A 297 12.65 -3.89 -10.46
C TYR A 297 11.69 -3.17 -9.50
N GLY A 298 10.38 -3.25 -9.76
CA GLY A 298 9.42 -2.42 -9.03
C GLY A 298 9.61 -0.93 -9.30
N ALA A 299 10.08 -0.59 -10.50
CA ALA A 299 10.35 0.78 -10.93
C ALA A 299 9.34 1.21 -11.99
N PHE A 300 8.91 2.46 -11.95
CA PHE A 300 8.16 3.03 -13.07
C PHE A 300 9.11 3.47 -14.19
N TYR A 301 8.71 3.22 -15.43
CA TYR A 301 9.33 3.76 -16.64
C TYR A 301 8.26 4.39 -17.54
N TRP A 302 8.70 5.15 -18.54
CA TRP A 302 7.82 5.74 -19.55
C TRP A 302 7.82 4.89 -20.82
N SER A 303 6.64 4.60 -21.37
CA SER A 303 6.52 3.93 -22.67
C SER A 303 6.57 4.92 -23.83
N ALA A 304 7.08 4.47 -24.98
CA ALA A 304 7.25 5.27 -26.18
C ALA A 304 5.90 5.78 -26.73
N THR A 305 4.84 4.99 -26.60
CA THR A 305 3.47 5.39 -26.95
C THR A 305 2.48 4.97 -25.88
N GLU A 306 1.26 5.51 -25.92
CA GLU A 306 0.21 5.22 -24.94
C GLU A 306 -0.23 3.75 -24.98
N GLU A 307 -0.30 3.19 -26.18
CA GLU A 307 -0.83 1.84 -26.43
C GLU A 307 0.22 0.74 -26.28
N SER A 308 1.52 1.07 -26.37
CA SER A 308 2.60 0.06 -26.33
C SER A 308 3.26 -0.06 -24.95
N ASP A 309 3.76 -1.26 -24.67
CA ASP A 309 4.69 -1.55 -23.57
C ASP A 309 6.16 -1.28 -23.95
N VAL A 310 6.42 -0.73 -25.15
CA VAL A 310 7.77 -0.43 -25.60
C VAL A 310 8.33 0.72 -24.75
N PRO A 311 9.46 0.55 -24.07
CA PRO A 311 10.08 1.61 -23.27
C PRO A 311 10.50 2.79 -24.13
N LEU A 312 10.31 4.00 -23.61
CA LEU A 312 10.95 5.19 -24.13
C LEU A 312 12.45 5.11 -23.81
N LEU A 313 13.28 5.43 -24.80
CA LEU A 313 14.73 5.37 -24.69
C LEU A 313 15.35 6.77 -24.64
N THR A 314 16.44 6.89 -23.89
CA THR A 314 17.38 8.01 -23.90
C THR A 314 18.20 8.03 -25.20
N GLU A 315 18.96 9.10 -25.45
CA GLU A 315 19.88 9.19 -26.59
C GLU A 315 20.93 8.06 -26.60
N GLN A 316 21.29 7.55 -25.42
CA GLN A 316 22.23 6.44 -25.23
C GLN A 316 21.55 5.06 -25.35
N GLY A 317 20.25 5.00 -25.66
CA GLY A 317 19.50 3.75 -25.81
C GLY A 317 19.06 3.08 -24.50
N SER A 318 19.27 3.72 -23.35
CA SER A 318 18.77 3.21 -22.05
C SER A 318 17.33 3.63 -21.80
N TRP A 319 16.56 2.84 -21.03
CA TRP A 319 15.16 3.16 -20.70
C TRP A 319 15.04 4.43 -19.86
N VAL A 320 13.96 5.18 -20.08
CA VAL A 320 13.62 6.36 -19.26
C VAL A 320 12.81 5.93 -18.05
N TYR A 321 13.49 5.65 -16.93
CA TYR A 321 12.85 5.38 -15.63
C TYR A 321 12.37 6.66 -14.94
N ASP A 322 11.17 6.62 -14.36
CA ASP A 322 10.59 7.66 -13.51
C ASP A 322 10.93 7.48 -12.02
N THR A 323 11.10 6.24 -11.57
CA THR A 323 11.42 5.94 -10.16
C THR A 323 12.58 4.98 -10.03
N GLU A 324 13.21 5.01 -8.86
CA GLU A 324 14.20 4.00 -8.49
C GLU A 324 13.58 2.60 -8.40
N GLY A 325 14.40 1.57 -8.62
CA GLY A 325 14.05 0.18 -8.35
C GLY A 325 14.02 -0.10 -6.85
N LEU A 326 13.12 -0.97 -6.44
CA LEU A 326 12.89 -1.34 -5.05
C LEU A 326 13.18 -2.80 -4.73
N TRP A 327 13.26 -3.63 -5.77
CA TRP A 327 13.72 -4.99 -5.69
C TRP A 327 14.43 -5.33 -7.00
N GLU A 328 14.98 -6.53 -7.07
CA GLU A 328 15.49 -7.13 -8.30
C GLU A 328 15.11 -8.62 -8.23
N LEU A 329 14.46 -9.13 -9.28
CA LEU A 329 14.08 -10.54 -9.37
C LEU A 329 15.07 -11.26 -10.28
N ASP A 330 15.70 -12.31 -9.76
CA ASP A 330 16.78 -13.06 -10.44
C ASP A 330 16.29 -14.02 -11.55
N TYR A 331 14.99 -14.05 -11.87
CA TYR A 331 14.41 -15.04 -12.80
C TYR A 331 13.68 -14.38 -13.98
N PRO A 332 13.72 -15.00 -15.18
CA PRO A 332 12.88 -14.56 -16.29
C PRO A 332 11.43 -14.59 -15.83
N LEU A 333 10.74 -13.50 -16.11
CA LEU A 333 9.35 -13.33 -15.73
C LEU A 333 8.50 -14.43 -16.39
N PRO A 334 7.45 -14.99 -15.74
CA PRO A 334 6.64 -16.08 -16.29
C PRO A 334 6.15 -15.90 -17.74
N TRP A 335 6.01 -14.66 -18.22
CA TRP A 335 5.57 -14.29 -19.57
C TRP A 335 6.71 -13.99 -20.55
N GLU A 336 7.97 -13.95 -20.10
CA GLU A 336 9.17 -13.82 -20.94
C GLU A 336 9.67 -15.20 -21.44
N VAL A 337 9.01 -16.30 -21.08
CA VAL A 337 9.30 -17.62 -21.66
C VAL A 337 8.75 -17.67 -23.09
N HIS A 338 9.58 -17.28 -24.06
CA HIS A 338 9.30 -17.49 -25.48
C HIS A 338 9.02 -18.99 -25.75
N PRO A 339 7.95 -19.34 -26.49
CA PRO A 339 7.59 -20.74 -26.75
C PRO A 339 8.70 -21.56 -27.45
N GLU A 340 9.64 -20.89 -28.10
CA GLU A 340 10.64 -21.51 -28.98
C GLU A 340 11.73 -22.32 -28.26
N ASN A 341 11.89 -22.19 -26.93
CA ASN A 341 12.95 -22.88 -26.18
C ASN A 341 12.49 -24.06 -25.30
N SER A 342 11.22 -24.46 -25.37
CA SER A 342 10.66 -25.54 -24.53
C SER A 342 11.05 -26.96 -24.97
N HIS A 343 11.86 -27.13 -26.02
CA HIS A 343 12.22 -28.45 -26.57
C HIS A 343 13.63 -28.97 -26.22
N GLN A 344 14.40 -28.32 -25.36
CA GLN A 344 15.79 -28.73 -25.08
C GLN A 344 16.14 -28.96 -23.60
N VAL A 345 15.28 -29.59 -22.79
CA VAL A 345 15.78 -30.23 -21.54
C VAL A 345 14.97 -31.47 -21.18
N LEU A 346 15.13 -32.56 -21.94
CA LEU A 346 14.85 -33.91 -21.44
C LEU A 346 15.78 -34.91 -22.14
N ALA A 347 16.97 -35.12 -21.57
CA ALA A 347 17.73 -36.33 -21.84
C ALA A 347 18.60 -36.73 -20.63
N SER A 348 18.18 -37.84 -20.02
CA SER A 348 18.98 -38.79 -19.23
C SER A 348 19.53 -38.33 -17.87
N HIS A 349 19.10 -38.99 -16.80
CA HIS A 349 19.91 -40.01 -16.11
C HIS A 349 19.02 -40.80 -15.13
N SER A 350 18.97 -42.11 -15.31
CA SER A 350 18.36 -43.08 -14.38
C SER A 350 19.26 -43.29 -13.15
N PRO A 351 18.70 -43.77 -12.02
CA PRO A 351 19.42 -43.93 -10.76
C PRO A 351 19.95 -45.35 -10.60
N ASP A 352 21.13 -45.49 -9.98
CA ASP A 352 21.55 -46.72 -9.33
C ASP A 352 22.44 -46.44 -8.11
N GLN A 353 22.50 -47.45 -7.26
CA GLN A 353 22.52 -47.39 -5.79
C GLN A 353 23.91 -47.35 -5.11
N ASN A 354 23.86 -47.09 -3.80
CA ASN A 354 24.62 -47.69 -2.69
C ASN A 354 25.77 -46.94 -2.00
N VAL A 355 25.46 -46.51 -0.76
CA VAL A 355 26.11 -46.80 0.55
C VAL A 355 27.65 -46.89 0.62
N THR A 356 28.30 -45.99 1.38
CA THR A 356 29.02 -46.30 2.66
C THR A 356 29.75 -45.09 3.28
N SER A 357 29.70 -45.08 4.62
CA SER A 357 30.48 -44.39 5.67
C SER A 357 31.68 -43.47 5.34
N SER A 358 31.83 -42.38 6.09
CA SER A 358 32.77 -42.29 7.24
C SER A 358 32.92 -40.85 7.78
N MET A 359 33.18 -40.78 9.09
CA MET A 359 33.49 -39.58 9.88
C MET A 359 34.87 -39.00 9.54
N SER A 360 35.07 -37.69 9.68
CA SER A 360 36.12 -37.12 10.55
C SER A 360 36.10 -35.58 10.59
N HIS A 361 36.60 -35.08 11.71
CA HIS A 361 36.72 -33.71 12.17
C HIS A 361 37.75 -32.84 11.40
N GLU A 362 37.74 -31.55 11.79
CA GLU A 362 38.73 -30.47 11.62
C GLU A 362 38.29 -29.43 10.59
N GLY A 363 38.12 -28.14 10.90
CA GLY A 363 38.81 -27.32 11.89
C GLY A 363 39.73 -26.35 11.16
N ARG A 364 39.22 -25.18 10.72
CA ARG A 364 40.10 -24.03 10.46
C ARG A 364 39.34 -22.71 10.38
N ALA A 365 39.70 -21.84 11.32
CA ALA A 365 39.45 -20.41 11.27
C ALA A 365 40.40 -19.74 10.28
N THR A 366 39.88 -18.78 9.51
CA THR A 366 40.69 -17.74 8.87
C THR A 366 40.00 -16.39 8.99
N SER A 367 40.67 -15.54 9.75
CA SER A 367 40.52 -14.09 9.82
C SER A 367 40.88 -13.42 8.49
N GLY A 368 40.16 -12.37 8.10
CA GLY A 368 40.48 -11.56 6.93
C GLY A 368 39.80 -10.19 6.93
N SER A 369 40.45 -9.23 7.59
CA SER A 369 40.49 -7.77 7.30
C SER A 369 39.29 -7.09 6.62
N HIS A 370 38.58 -6.27 7.41
CA HIS A 370 37.76 -5.17 6.91
C HIS A 370 38.65 -4.04 6.35
N GLN A 371 38.52 -3.73 5.06
CA GLN A 371 38.93 -2.44 4.51
C GLN A 371 37.77 -1.46 4.59
N THR A 372 38.02 -0.34 5.25
CA THR A 372 37.14 0.82 5.36
C THR A 372 37.22 1.63 4.08
N VAL A 373 36.13 1.73 3.31
CA VAL A 373 36.01 2.69 2.21
C VAL A 373 35.06 3.79 2.65
N ALA A 374 35.61 4.99 2.79
CA ALA A 374 34.87 6.22 3.09
C ALA A 374 33.98 6.58 1.90
N THR A 375 32.67 6.66 2.13
CA THR A 375 31.72 7.24 1.19
C THR A 375 31.54 8.72 1.50
N SER A 376 31.78 9.55 0.49
CA SER A 376 31.62 11.00 0.52
C SER A 376 30.16 11.39 0.75
N MET A 377 29.96 12.34 1.66
CA MET A 377 28.69 13.00 1.94
C MET A 377 28.16 13.72 0.69
N ASN A 378 26.89 13.49 0.37
CA ASN A 378 26.14 14.26 -0.62
C ASN A 378 25.22 15.22 0.16
N PRO A 379 25.41 16.56 0.11
CA PRO A 379 24.64 17.51 0.90
C PRO A 379 23.61 18.23 0.04
N PHE A 380 22.32 17.89 0.10
CA PHE A 380 21.25 18.81 -0.31
C PHE A 380 19.96 18.49 0.45
N LEU A 381 19.81 19.11 1.62
CA LEU A 381 18.52 19.56 2.15
C LEU A 381 18.34 20.98 1.64
N ILE A 382 17.31 21.22 0.82
CA ILE A 382 16.80 22.57 0.59
C ILE A 382 15.47 22.64 1.31
N GLU A 383 15.51 23.23 2.49
CA GLU A 383 14.39 23.99 3.04
C GLU A 383 14.24 25.24 2.17
N ASP A 384 13.05 25.49 1.66
CA ASP A 384 12.64 26.83 1.23
C ASP A 384 11.19 27.02 1.69
N ASP A 385 11.09 27.53 2.92
CA ASP A 385 9.98 28.38 3.33
C ASP A 385 10.21 29.79 2.72
N ASP A 386 9.10 30.50 2.52
CA ASP A 386 9.00 31.92 2.17
C ASP A 386 9.38 32.34 0.75
N LEU A 387 8.34 32.52 -0.09
CA LEU A 387 8.07 33.76 -0.83
C LEU A 387 6.86 33.53 -1.73
N TYR A 388 5.77 34.28 -1.51
CA TYR A 388 5.00 35.01 -2.53
C TYR A 388 3.79 35.70 -1.86
N LEU A 389 4.04 36.92 -1.38
CA LEU A 389 3.06 38.00 -1.28
C LEU A 389 3.53 39.15 -2.19
N ALA A 390 2.55 39.84 -2.79
CA ALA A 390 2.61 40.96 -3.76
C ALA A 390 3.03 40.56 -5.19
N ASN A 391 2.27 40.87 -6.26
CA ASN A 391 1.23 41.88 -6.52
C ASN A 391 0.00 41.27 -7.19
#